data_AF-A0A424Y1Y4-F1
#
_entry.id   AF-A0A424Y1Y4-F1
#
_cell.length_a   1.000
_cell.length_b   1.000
_cell.length_c   1.000
_cell.angle_alpha   90.00
_cell.angle_beta   90.00
_cell.angle_gamma   90.00
#
_symmetry.space_group_name_H-M   'P 1'
#
loop_
_entity.id
_entity.type
_entity.pdbx_description
1 polymer ?
#
loop_
_entity_poly.entity_id
_entity_poly.type
_entity_poly.pdbx_seq_one_letter_code
_entity_poly.pdbx_strand_id
1 'polypeptide(L)'
;MNFREKRASEFYYSKIELMDRLKDFETVLERYVSYKEWVDSGLFFNPEGLHGPAHIQRVMMLSIILSQLHELNEEEERILIFCSLYHDIGRNHDGVDPFHGAASANKLRQLEKKMDLAGSEEINIASLIIKHHSVEDSYAINEHKKLRNHWSSGALSQLQLLFPLFKDADNLDRVRINDLDERYLRNDESIRLSSLAMEMYHFHRHQPDLTYFFR
;
A
#
# COMPACT_ATOMS: atom_id res chain seq x y z
N MET A 1 6.89 -32.29 -9.66
CA MET A 1 7.26 -31.01 -9.02
C MET A 1 8.75 -30.80 -9.25
N ASN A 2 9.11 -29.83 -10.07
CA ASN A 2 10.47 -29.60 -10.54
C ASN A 2 11.32 -28.95 -9.43
N PHE A 3 12.65 -29.13 -9.43
CA PHE A 3 13.54 -28.65 -8.35
C PHE A 3 13.51 -27.12 -8.18
N ARG A 4 13.11 -26.37 -9.22
CA ARG A 4 12.86 -24.92 -9.17
C ARG A 4 11.54 -24.55 -8.49
N GLU A 5 10.47 -25.30 -8.72
CA GLU A 5 9.17 -25.10 -8.04
C GLU A 5 9.30 -25.38 -6.53
N LYS A 6 10.13 -26.37 -6.18
CA LYS A 6 10.39 -26.75 -4.78
C LYS A 6 11.21 -25.73 -3.98
N ARG A 7 12.07 -24.93 -4.65
CA ARG A 7 12.79 -23.81 -4.00
C ARG A 7 11.95 -22.54 -3.91
N ALA A 8 11.07 -22.29 -4.88
CA ALA A 8 10.16 -21.16 -4.83
C ALA A 8 9.17 -21.31 -3.66
N SER A 9 8.66 -22.52 -3.43
CA SER A 9 7.75 -22.81 -2.30
C SER A 9 8.39 -22.68 -0.91
N GLU A 10 9.73 -22.63 -0.79
CA GLU A 10 10.42 -22.43 0.49
C GLU A 10 10.73 -20.96 0.78
N PHE A 11 10.64 -20.08 -0.23
CA PHE A 11 11.02 -18.68 -0.12
C PHE A 11 9.79 -17.77 0.05
N TYR A 12 8.75 -17.97 -0.76
CA TYR A 12 7.50 -17.21 -0.69
C TYR A 12 6.56 -17.75 0.37
N TYR A 13 5.73 -16.87 0.92
CA TYR A 13 4.67 -17.28 1.83
C TYR A 13 3.59 -18.08 1.10
N SER A 14 3.30 -19.29 1.60
CA SER A 14 1.97 -19.87 1.46
C SER A 14 0.96 -19.12 2.34
N LYS A 15 -0.34 -19.28 2.08
CA LYS A 15 -1.41 -18.69 2.93
C LYS A 15 -1.29 -19.14 4.38
N ILE A 16 -1.02 -20.42 4.61
CA ILE A 16 -0.90 -21.01 5.96
C ILE A 16 0.30 -20.37 6.69
N GLU A 17 1.46 -20.32 6.05
CA GLU A 17 2.65 -19.72 6.66
C GLU A 17 2.48 -18.22 6.93
N LEU A 18 1.78 -17.49 6.04
CA LEU A 18 1.47 -16.09 6.30
C LEU A 18 0.57 -15.96 7.53
N MET A 19 -0.52 -16.73 7.59
CA MET A 19 -1.45 -16.69 8.72
C MET A 19 -0.76 -17.02 10.05
N ASP A 20 0.15 -18.00 10.07
CA ASP A 20 0.95 -18.35 11.25
C ASP A 20 1.95 -17.26 11.66
N ARG A 21 2.38 -16.40 10.72
CA ARG A 21 3.33 -15.30 10.95
C ARG A 21 2.67 -14.01 11.39
N LEU A 22 1.40 -13.81 11.04
CA LEU A 22 0.63 -12.63 11.45
C LEU A 22 0.29 -12.72 12.94
N LYS A 23 0.40 -11.60 13.66
CA LYS A 23 0.07 -11.57 15.10
C LYS A 23 -1.39 -11.90 15.36
N ASP A 24 -2.24 -11.33 14.53
CA ASP A 24 -3.68 -11.55 14.56
C ASP A 24 -4.27 -11.44 13.15
N PHE A 25 -4.53 -12.59 12.55
CA PHE A 25 -5.12 -12.68 11.22
C PHE A 25 -6.57 -12.19 11.18
N GLU A 26 -7.36 -12.39 12.23
CA GLU A 26 -8.75 -11.91 12.26
C GLU A 26 -8.78 -10.39 12.29
N THR A 27 -7.89 -9.76 13.06
CA THR A 27 -7.73 -8.30 13.03
C THR A 27 -7.40 -7.77 11.62
N VAL A 28 -6.62 -8.51 10.81
CA VAL A 28 -6.37 -8.10 9.40
C VAL A 28 -7.67 -8.01 8.62
N LEU A 29 -8.55 -9.01 8.74
CA LEU A 29 -9.82 -9.05 8.04
C LEU A 29 -10.79 -7.97 8.56
N GLU A 30 -10.87 -7.79 9.88
CA GLU A 30 -11.71 -6.76 10.51
C GLU A 30 -11.31 -5.35 10.07
N ARG A 31 -10.00 -5.06 10.05
CA ARG A 31 -9.46 -3.77 9.57
C ARG A 31 -9.75 -3.58 8.09
N TYR A 32 -9.53 -4.60 7.26
CA TYR A 32 -9.82 -4.53 5.83
C TYR A 32 -11.30 -4.22 5.58
N VAL A 33 -12.23 -4.93 6.24
CA VAL A 33 -13.67 -4.69 6.10
C VAL A 33 -14.01 -3.26 6.53
N SER A 34 -13.47 -2.80 7.66
CA SER A 34 -13.75 -1.46 8.20
C SER A 34 -13.32 -0.34 7.25
N TYR A 35 -12.11 -0.44 6.68
CA TYR A 35 -11.58 0.59 5.78
C TYR A 35 -12.05 0.45 4.33
N LYS A 36 -12.53 -0.73 3.91
CA LYS A 36 -13.15 -0.91 2.59
C LYS A 36 -14.36 0.00 2.39
N GLU A 37 -15.12 0.26 3.44
CA GLU A 37 -16.25 1.19 3.43
C GLU A 37 -15.84 2.65 3.16
N TRP A 38 -14.55 2.97 3.32
CA TRP A 38 -14.01 4.32 3.06
C TRP A 38 -13.56 4.50 1.60
N VAL A 39 -13.60 3.44 0.78
CA VAL A 39 -13.22 3.51 -0.63
C VAL A 39 -14.31 4.25 -1.42
N ASP A 40 -14.07 5.52 -1.70
CA ASP A 40 -14.94 6.34 -2.55
C ASP A 40 -14.53 6.21 -4.02
N SER A 41 -15.31 5.43 -4.78
CA SER A 41 -15.10 5.23 -6.22
C SER A 41 -15.17 6.54 -7.02
N GLY A 42 -15.88 7.57 -6.53
CA GLY A 42 -15.98 8.87 -7.18
C GLY A 42 -14.70 9.69 -7.20
N LEU A 43 -13.67 9.28 -6.44
CA LEU A 43 -12.37 9.96 -6.41
C LEU A 43 -11.44 9.56 -7.57
N PHE A 44 -11.73 8.46 -8.26
CA PHE A 44 -10.83 7.86 -9.25
C PHE A 44 -11.20 8.27 -10.68
N PHE A 45 -10.18 8.47 -11.52
CA PHE A 45 -10.37 8.83 -12.93
C PHE A 45 -11.18 7.79 -13.72
N ASN A 46 -10.85 6.51 -13.52
CA ASN A 46 -11.52 5.38 -14.13
C ASN A 46 -11.75 4.31 -13.06
N PRO A 47 -12.92 4.30 -12.38
CA PRO A 47 -13.19 3.37 -11.29
C PRO A 47 -13.15 1.89 -11.71
N GLU A 48 -13.50 1.59 -12.96
CA GLU A 48 -13.42 0.22 -13.51
C GLU A 48 -12.04 -0.08 -14.15
N GLY A 49 -11.09 0.85 -14.03
CA GLY A 49 -9.78 0.82 -14.67
C GLY A 49 -8.67 0.19 -13.82
N LEU A 50 -7.43 0.35 -14.30
CA LEU A 50 -6.22 -0.24 -13.69
C LEU A 50 -5.90 0.33 -12.30
N HIS A 51 -6.40 1.53 -12.01
CA HIS A 51 -6.13 2.33 -10.81
C HIS A 51 -7.41 2.63 -10.00
N GLY A 52 -8.48 1.84 -10.21
CA GLY A 52 -9.75 1.98 -9.52
C GLY A 52 -9.83 1.21 -8.18
N PRO A 53 -11.01 1.17 -7.52
CA PRO A 53 -11.22 0.55 -6.22
C PRO A 53 -10.67 -0.87 -6.06
N ALA A 54 -10.69 -1.70 -7.11
CA ALA A 54 -10.15 -3.05 -7.03
C ALA A 54 -8.63 -3.09 -6.74
N HIS A 55 -7.87 -2.16 -7.32
CA HIS A 55 -6.44 -1.97 -7.03
C HIS A 55 -6.24 -1.47 -5.60
N ILE A 56 -6.99 -0.44 -5.21
CA ILE A 56 -6.92 0.16 -3.88
C ILE A 56 -7.19 -0.87 -2.78
N GLN A 57 -8.20 -1.73 -2.96
CA GLN A 57 -8.51 -2.79 -2.00
C GLN A 57 -7.37 -3.82 -1.86
N ARG A 58 -6.67 -4.17 -2.95
CA ARG A 58 -5.52 -5.09 -2.87
C ARG A 58 -4.32 -4.43 -2.19
N VAL A 59 -3.99 -3.19 -2.56
CA VAL A 59 -2.92 -2.42 -1.92
C VAL A 59 -3.20 -2.20 -0.42
N MET A 60 -4.46 -1.95 -0.07
CA MET A 60 -4.90 -1.81 1.33
C MET A 60 -4.74 -3.11 2.11
N MET A 61 -5.18 -4.25 1.58
CA MET A 61 -4.97 -5.56 2.20
C MET A 61 -3.48 -5.85 2.41
N LEU A 62 -2.64 -5.60 1.39
CA LEU A 62 -1.18 -5.78 1.49
C LEU A 62 -0.55 -4.82 2.51
N SER A 63 -1.06 -3.60 2.61
CA SER A 63 -0.60 -2.62 3.60
C SER A 63 -0.90 -3.07 5.03
N ILE A 64 -2.09 -3.62 5.30
CA ILE A 64 -2.45 -4.19 6.62
C ILE A 64 -1.57 -5.40 6.96
N ILE A 65 -1.36 -6.30 5.99
CA ILE A 65 -0.47 -7.46 6.16
C ILE A 65 0.96 -7.02 6.50
N LEU A 66 1.50 -6.05 5.75
CA LEU A 66 2.83 -5.50 6.01
C LEU A 66 2.90 -4.80 7.38
N SER A 67 1.84 -4.11 7.81
CA SER A 67 1.79 -3.52 9.16
C SER A 67 1.98 -4.56 10.25
N GLN A 68 1.29 -5.70 10.13
CA GLN A 68 1.41 -6.81 11.10
C GLN A 68 2.80 -7.46 11.07
N LEU A 69 3.34 -7.74 9.87
CA LEU A 69 4.66 -8.35 9.70
C LEU A 69 5.80 -7.48 10.22
N HIS A 70 5.65 -6.15 10.16
CA HIS A 70 6.61 -5.18 10.66
C HIS A 70 6.28 -4.65 12.06
N GLU A 71 5.26 -5.21 12.72
CA GLU A 71 4.84 -4.85 14.08
C GLU A 71 4.50 -3.36 14.26
N LEU A 72 3.95 -2.73 13.22
CA LEU A 72 3.56 -1.33 13.25
C LEU A 72 2.46 -1.08 14.30
N ASN A 73 2.46 0.11 14.89
CA ASN A 73 1.39 0.53 15.78
C ASN A 73 0.15 1.02 14.99
N GLU A 74 -0.96 1.29 15.69
CA GLU A 74 -2.23 1.68 15.05
C GLU A 74 -2.14 2.98 14.23
N GLU A 75 -1.33 3.94 14.68
CA GLU A 75 -1.11 5.21 13.99
C GLU A 75 -0.35 4.99 12.67
N GLU A 76 0.71 4.18 12.72
CA GLU A 76 1.53 3.80 11.58
C GLU A 76 0.75 2.98 10.53
N GLU A 77 -0.08 2.03 10.97
CA GLU A 77 -0.99 1.29 10.08
C GLU A 77 -1.99 2.25 9.43
N ARG A 78 -2.60 3.16 10.21
CA ARG A 78 -3.59 4.12 9.69
C ARG A 78 -2.97 5.06 8.65
N ILE A 79 -1.70 5.44 8.80
CA ILE A 79 -0.96 6.18 7.76
C ILE A 79 -0.86 5.36 6.46
N LEU A 80 -0.52 4.07 6.53
CA LEU A 80 -0.47 3.22 5.33
C LEU A 80 -1.85 3.08 4.68
N ILE A 81 -2.93 2.96 5.48
CA ILE A 81 -4.31 2.94 4.97
C ILE A 81 -4.65 4.23 4.23
N PHE A 82 -4.33 5.40 4.78
CA PHE A 82 -4.52 6.67 4.06
C PHE A 82 -3.72 6.71 2.76
N CYS A 83 -2.51 6.17 2.74
CA CYS A 83 -1.74 6.03 1.51
C CYS A 83 -2.46 5.13 0.50
N SER A 84 -2.94 3.95 0.91
CA SER A 84 -3.67 3.03 0.03
C SER A 84 -4.90 3.70 -0.57
N LEU A 85 -5.74 4.33 0.25
CA LEU A 85 -6.99 4.96 -0.19
C LEU A 85 -6.79 6.09 -1.21
N TYR A 86 -5.68 6.84 -1.09
CA TYR A 86 -5.55 8.13 -1.75
C TYR A 86 -4.36 8.26 -2.71
N HIS A 87 -3.46 7.29 -2.84
CA HIS A 87 -2.25 7.46 -3.66
C HIS A 87 -2.52 7.72 -5.14
N ASP A 88 -3.60 7.17 -5.69
CA ASP A 88 -3.92 7.21 -7.12
C ASP A 88 -5.03 8.19 -7.51
N ILE A 89 -5.64 8.90 -6.56
CA ILE A 89 -6.77 9.83 -6.83
C ILE A 89 -6.35 11.01 -7.71
N GLY A 90 -5.06 11.30 -7.82
CA GLY A 90 -4.47 12.35 -8.66
C GLY A 90 -4.36 12.01 -10.14
N ARG A 91 -4.56 10.74 -10.52
CA ARG A 91 -4.48 10.32 -11.93
C ARG A 91 -5.59 10.95 -12.77
N ASN A 92 -5.29 11.15 -14.06
CA ASN A 92 -6.24 11.59 -15.09
C ASN A 92 -6.15 10.74 -16.38
N HIS A 93 -5.33 9.68 -16.36
CA HIS A 93 -5.22 8.64 -17.37
C HIS A 93 -4.55 7.39 -16.75
N ASP A 94 -4.66 6.23 -17.41
CA ASP A 94 -4.12 4.93 -16.95
C ASP A 94 -2.64 4.70 -17.37
N GLY A 95 -1.96 5.76 -17.78
CA GLY A 95 -0.60 5.71 -18.31
C GLY A 95 0.49 5.92 -17.24
N VAL A 96 1.74 5.95 -17.70
CA VAL A 96 2.87 6.37 -16.87
C VAL A 96 2.74 7.87 -16.61
N ASP A 97 2.64 8.23 -15.34
CA ASP A 97 2.59 9.62 -14.88
C ASP A 97 3.48 9.73 -13.63
N PRO A 98 4.67 10.35 -13.68
CA PRO A 98 5.49 10.51 -12.48
C PRO A 98 4.91 11.56 -11.50
N PHE A 99 3.94 12.38 -11.92
CA PHE A 99 3.42 13.51 -11.16
C PHE A 99 2.08 13.22 -10.47
N HIS A 100 1.41 12.08 -10.74
CA HIS A 100 0.12 11.77 -10.11
C HIS A 100 0.21 11.76 -8.58
N GLY A 101 1.32 11.28 -7.99
CA GLY A 101 1.51 11.32 -6.53
C GLY A 101 1.39 12.73 -5.96
N ALA A 102 1.99 13.74 -6.61
CA ALA A 102 1.86 15.14 -6.18
C ALA A 102 0.44 15.68 -6.35
N ALA A 103 -0.25 15.30 -7.43
CA ALA A 103 -1.66 15.64 -7.63
C ALA A 103 -2.58 14.98 -6.58
N SER A 104 -2.32 13.72 -6.24
CA SER A 104 -3.02 12.95 -5.20
C SER A 104 -2.86 13.60 -3.83
N ALA A 105 -1.64 13.99 -3.46
CA ALA A 105 -1.37 14.70 -2.21
C ALA A 105 -2.11 16.05 -2.14
N ASN A 106 -2.20 16.78 -3.26
CA ASN A 106 -2.97 18.02 -3.32
C ASN A 106 -4.48 17.79 -3.15
N LYS A 107 -5.03 16.70 -3.73
CA LYS A 107 -6.44 16.32 -3.54
C LYS A 107 -6.69 15.88 -2.09
N LEU A 108 -5.79 15.11 -1.48
CA LEU A 108 -5.91 14.69 -0.08
C LEU A 108 -5.99 15.90 0.87
N ARG A 109 -5.18 16.95 0.66
CA ARG A 109 -5.25 18.20 1.44
C ARG A 109 -6.60 18.94 1.32
N GLN A 110 -7.37 18.69 0.27
CA GLN A 110 -8.72 19.24 0.14
C GLN A 110 -9.75 18.38 0.88
N LEU A 111 -9.51 17.06 0.93
CA LEU A 111 -10.35 16.09 1.63
C LEU A 111 -10.13 16.10 3.14
N GLU A 112 -8.91 16.32 3.63
CA GLU A 112 -8.58 16.30 5.08
C GLU A 112 -9.43 17.30 5.88
N LYS A 113 -9.79 18.44 5.27
CA LYS A 113 -10.68 19.44 5.87
C LYS A 113 -12.11 18.92 6.04
N LYS A 114 -12.56 18.05 5.15
CA LYS A 114 -13.89 17.41 5.21
C LYS A 114 -13.90 16.22 6.17
N MET A 115 -12.75 15.57 6.36
CA MET A 115 -12.58 14.44 7.27
C MET A 115 -12.28 14.84 8.73
N ASP A 116 -12.17 16.14 9.02
CA ASP A 116 -11.72 16.67 10.32
C ASP A 116 -10.32 16.15 10.75
N LEU A 117 -9.46 15.90 9.75
CA LEU A 117 -8.08 15.43 9.95
C LEU A 117 -7.04 16.50 9.57
N ALA A 118 -7.49 17.73 9.32
CA ALA A 118 -6.66 18.83 8.87
C ALA A 118 -5.54 19.12 9.89
N GLY A 119 -4.29 19.05 9.42
CA GLY A 119 -3.12 19.30 10.25
C GLY A 119 -2.70 18.13 11.16
N SER A 120 -3.37 16.97 11.11
CA SER A 120 -2.89 15.77 11.82
C SER A 120 -1.53 15.32 11.30
N GLU A 121 -0.67 14.82 12.20
CA GLU A 121 0.68 14.32 11.84
C GLU A 121 0.57 13.14 10.85
N GLU A 122 -0.41 12.25 11.04
CA GLU A 122 -0.69 11.11 10.17
C GLU A 122 -1.00 11.51 8.71
N ILE A 123 -1.94 12.44 8.50
CA ILE A 123 -2.27 12.90 7.14
C ILE A 123 -1.11 13.65 6.53
N ASN A 124 -0.32 14.39 7.33
CA ASN A 124 0.88 15.03 6.83
C ASN A 124 1.91 13.99 6.34
N ILE A 125 2.15 12.91 7.10
CA ILE A 125 3.06 11.82 6.71
C ILE A 125 2.50 11.11 5.47
N ALA A 126 1.23 10.71 5.48
CA ALA A 126 0.58 10.03 4.36
C ALA A 126 0.64 10.88 3.08
N SER A 127 0.39 12.20 3.19
CA SER A 127 0.49 13.13 2.06
C SER A 127 1.89 13.18 1.46
N LEU A 128 2.96 13.07 2.27
CA LEU A 128 4.33 13.01 1.78
C LEU A 128 4.67 11.68 1.11
N ILE A 129 4.23 10.56 1.69
CA ILE A 129 4.38 9.24 1.11
C ILE A 129 3.69 9.20 -0.26
N ILE A 130 2.41 9.59 -0.32
CA ILE A 130 1.62 9.70 -1.55
C ILE A 130 2.31 10.61 -2.56
N LYS A 131 2.80 11.79 -2.14
CA LYS A 131 3.48 12.72 -3.04
C LYS A 131 4.65 12.07 -3.78
N HIS A 132 5.39 11.19 -3.10
CA HIS A 132 6.64 10.63 -3.62
C HIS A 132 6.58 9.14 -3.98
N HIS A 133 5.43 8.47 -3.87
CA HIS A 133 5.35 7.04 -4.19
C HIS A 133 5.65 6.74 -5.66
N SER A 134 5.30 7.66 -6.57
CA SER A 134 5.45 7.54 -8.02
C SER A 134 6.82 7.96 -8.58
N VAL A 135 7.75 8.41 -7.74
CA VAL A 135 9.09 8.88 -8.16
C VAL A 135 10.19 7.99 -7.59
N GLU A 136 11.40 8.14 -8.13
CA GLU A 136 12.59 7.40 -7.71
C GLU A 136 12.90 7.58 -6.21
N ASP A 137 13.32 6.48 -5.56
CA ASP A 137 13.61 6.46 -4.13
C ASP A 137 14.69 7.47 -3.74
N SER A 138 15.73 7.58 -4.56
CA SER A 138 16.83 8.53 -4.32
C SER A 138 16.36 9.99 -4.30
N TYR A 139 15.40 10.34 -5.17
CA TYR A 139 14.78 11.66 -5.18
C TYR A 139 13.93 11.87 -3.93
N ALA A 140 13.03 10.92 -3.62
CA ALA A 140 12.16 11.00 -2.45
C ALA A 140 12.95 11.13 -1.14
N ILE A 141 13.99 10.32 -0.96
CA ILE A 141 14.87 10.35 0.22
C ILE A 141 15.57 11.71 0.34
N ASN A 142 16.03 12.29 -0.77
CA ASN A 142 16.65 13.61 -0.75
C ASN A 142 15.65 14.72 -0.38
N GLU A 143 14.40 14.64 -0.84
CA GLU A 143 13.35 15.55 -0.41
C GLU A 143 13.00 15.39 1.08
N HIS A 144 12.87 14.15 1.57
CA HIS A 144 12.58 13.87 2.99
C HIS A 144 13.69 14.41 3.91
N LYS A 145 14.95 14.34 3.51
CA LYS A 145 16.09 14.89 4.26
C LYS A 145 16.02 16.40 4.49
N LYS A 146 15.33 17.14 3.63
CA LYS A 146 15.15 18.60 3.73
C LYS A 146 14.14 18.99 4.81
N LEU A 147 13.31 18.05 5.27
CA LEU A 147 12.27 18.27 6.27
C LEU A 147 12.81 18.32 7.71
N ARG A 148 14.09 17.98 7.93
CA ARG A 148 14.72 17.86 9.25
C ARG A 148 14.56 19.04 10.20
N ASN A 149 14.41 20.26 9.66
CA ASN A 149 14.26 21.47 10.48
C ASN A 149 12.79 21.86 10.72
N HIS A 150 11.84 21.15 10.10
CA HIS A 150 10.41 21.52 10.10
C HIS A 150 9.52 20.44 10.71
N TRP A 151 10.07 19.24 10.94
CA TRP A 151 9.33 18.05 11.36
C TRP A 151 9.93 17.47 12.64
N SER A 152 9.09 16.84 13.46
CA SER A 152 9.53 16.14 14.65
C SER A 152 10.41 14.94 14.27
N SER A 153 11.35 14.55 15.13
CA SER A 153 12.17 13.36 14.91
C SER A 153 11.33 12.09 14.82
N GLY A 154 10.19 12.04 15.54
CA GLY A 154 9.23 10.94 15.49
C GLY A 154 8.60 10.81 14.10
N ALA A 155 8.02 11.89 13.57
CA ALA A 155 7.41 11.90 12.24
C ALA A 155 8.39 11.62 11.11
N LEU A 156 9.64 12.07 11.23
CA LEU A 156 10.69 11.73 10.27
C LEU A 156 11.06 10.25 10.31
N SER A 157 11.03 9.63 11.50
CA SER A 157 11.29 8.20 11.68
C SER A 157 10.13 7.37 11.11
N GLN A 158 8.88 7.76 11.40
CA GLN A 158 7.69 7.14 10.80
C GLN A 158 7.71 7.28 9.28
N LEU A 159 8.01 8.47 8.74
CA LEU A 159 8.12 8.67 7.28
C LEU A 159 9.19 7.75 6.65
N GLN A 160 10.34 7.58 7.29
CA GLN A 160 11.40 6.69 6.82
C GLN A 160 11.02 5.21 6.87
N LEU A 161 10.26 4.80 7.89
CA LEU A 161 9.75 3.45 8.04
C LEU A 161 8.64 3.12 7.05
N LEU A 162 7.65 4.01 6.91
CA LEU A 162 6.40 3.74 6.19
C LEU A 162 6.49 3.97 4.69
N PHE A 163 7.34 4.91 4.24
CA PHE A 163 7.54 5.17 2.81
C PHE A 163 7.93 3.91 2.00
N PRO A 164 8.97 3.15 2.37
CA PRO A 164 9.33 1.94 1.62
C PRO A 164 8.24 0.86 1.69
N LEU A 165 7.56 0.70 2.83
CA LEU A 165 6.49 -0.28 3.00
C LEU A 165 5.29 0.02 2.10
N PHE A 166 4.88 1.28 2.03
CA PHE A 166 3.79 1.67 1.12
C PHE A 166 4.15 1.44 -0.34
N LYS A 167 5.37 1.83 -0.76
CA LYS A 167 5.82 1.59 -2.13
C LYS A 167 5.87 0.11 -2.47
N ASP A 168 6.25 -0.74 -1.53
CA ASP A 168 6.23 -2.19 -1.71
C ASP A 168 4.79 -2.71 -1.84
N ALA A 169 3.84 -2.23 -1.03
CA ALA A 169 2.43 -2.62 -1.13
C ALA A 169 1.82 -2.27 -2.50
N ASP A 170 2.09 -1.07 -3.02
CA ASP A 170 1.66 -0.66 -4.38
C ASP A 170 2.38 -1.50 -5.46
N ASN A 171 3.70 -1.70 -5.32
CA ASN A 171 4.47 -2.50 -6.26
C ASN A 171 4.01 -3.96 -6.33
N LEU A 172 3.67 -4.57 -5.19
CA LEU A 172 3.16 -5.94 -5.14
C LEU A 172 1.89 -6.11 -5.99
N ASP A 173 1.02 -5.10 -6.06
CA ASP A 173 -0.17 -5.17 -6.90
C ASP A 173 0.11 -4.97 -8.40
N ARG A 174 1.36 -4.75 -8.82
CA ARG A 174 1.73 -4.72 -10.25
C ARG A 174 1.61 -6.07 -10.95
N VAL A 175 1.41 -7.15 -10.19
CA VAL A 175 0.94 -8.44 -10.74
C VAL A 175 -0.32 -8.27 -11.59
N ARG A 176 -1.16 -7.27 -11.29
CA ARG A 176 -2.39 -6.97 -12.05
C ARG A 176 -2.15 -6.67 -13.53
N ILE A 177 -0.97 -6.10 -13.83
CA ILE A 177 -0.52 -5.71 -15.16
C ILE A 177 0.70 -6.53 -15.62
N ASN A 178 1.02 -7.63 -14.93
CA ASN A 178 2.17 -8.48 -15.21
C ASN A 178 3.52 -7.72 -15.24
N ASP A 179 3.69 -6.78 -14.30
CA ASP A 179 4.85 -5.89 -14.23
C ASP A 179 5.43 -5.78 -12.80
N LEU A 180 5.23 -6.83 -11.99
CA LEU A 180 5.93 -6.97 -10.72
C LEU A 180 7.40 -7.32 -10.98
N ASP A 181 8.30 -6.49 -10.46
CA ASP A 181 9.73 -6.76 -10.43
C ASP A 181 10.22 -6.69 -8.98
N GLU A 182 10.58 -7.85 -8.43
CA GLU A 182 10.98 -8.01 -7.03
C GLU A 182 12.23 -7.19 -6.66
N ARG A 183 13.05 -6.79 -7.64
CA ARG A 183 14.20 -5.90 -7.41
C ARG A 183 13.80 -4.51 -6.94
N TYR A 184 12.54 -4.13 -7.16
CA TYR A 184 11.96 -2.88 -6.68
C TYR A 184 11.20 -3.04 -5.36
N LEU A 185 11.20 -4.22 -4.75
CA LEU A 185 10.70 -4.42 -3.38
C LEU A 185 11.85 -4.16 -2.40
N ARG A 186 11.57 -3.40 -1.35
CA ARG A 186 12.58 -2.84 -0.43
C ARG A 186 12.80 -3.69 0.81
N ASN A 187 11.87 -4.60 1.10
CA ASN A 187 11.87 -5.42 2.31
C ASN A 187 11.71 -6.91 1.97
N ASP A 188 12.37 -7.77 2.75
CA ASP A 188 12.31 -9.22 2.56
C ASP A 188 10.89 -9.76 2.69
N GLU A 189 10.12 -9.25 3.66
CA GLU A 189 8.71 -9.61 3.85
C GLU A 189 7.87 -9.33 2.59
N SER A 190 8.09 -8.17 1.95
CA SER A 190 7.45 -7.82 0.68
C SER A 190 7.80 -8.81 -0.43
N ILE A 191 9.09 -9.18 -0.58
CA ILE A 191 9.51 -10.16 -1.59
C ILE A 191 8.81 -11.50 -1.36
N ARG A 192 8.70 -11.94 -0.10
CA ARG A 192 8.05 -13.21 0.25
C ARG A 192 6.54 -13.18 -0.02
N LEU A 193 5.92 -12.00 -0.09
CA LEU A 193 4.51 -11.81 -0.44
C LEU A 193 4.22 -11.88 -1.96
N SER A 194 5.23 -11.85 -2.85
CA SER A 194 5.02 -11.80 -4.31
C SER A 194 4.05 -12.88 -4.84
N SER A 195 4.23 -14.14 -4.42
CA SER A 195 3.35 -15.24 -4.85
C SER A 195 1.91 -15.04 -4.36
N LEU A 196 1.76 -14.61 -3.10
CA LEU A 196 0.46 -14.39 -2.49
C LEU A 196 -0.26 -13.18 -3.13
N ALA A 197 0.47 -12.12 -3.50
CA ALA A 197 -0.09 -10.99 -4.24
C ALA A 197 -0.66 -11.43 -5.60
N MET A 198 0.05 -12.31 -6.33
CA MET A 198 -0.42 -12.89 -7.59
C MET A 198 -1.69 -13.72 -7.39
N GLU A 199 -1.69 -14.63 -6.40
CA GLU A 199 -2.87 -15.43 -6.06
C GLU A 199 -4.07 -14.55 -5.67
N MET A 200 -3.83 -13.53 -4.84
CA MET A 200 -4.84 -12.58 -4.39
C MET A 200 -5.44 -11.79 -5.56
N TYR A 201 -4.62 -11.35 -6.52
CA TYR A 201 -5.11 -10.69 -7.72
C TYR A 201 -6.01 -11.61 -8.56
N HIS A 202 -5.57 -12.85 -8.82
CA HIS A 202 -6.37 -13.82 -9.57
C HIS A 202 -7.70 -14.13 -8.88
N PHE A 203 -7.69 -14.28 -7.57
CA PHE A 203 -8.89 -14.47 -6.76
C PHE A 203 -9.84 -13.27 -6.85
N HIS A 204 -9.32 -12.06 -6.62
CA HIS A 204 -10.11 -10.83 -6.55
C HIS A 204 -10.86 -10.52 -7.86
N ARG A 205 -10.32 -10.95 -9.00
CA ARG A 205 -11.00 -10.82 -10.30
C ARG A 205 -12.33 -11.57 -10.39
N HIS A 206 -12.52 -12.59 -9.57
CA HIS A 206 -13.69 -13.47 -9.60
C HIS A 206 -14.53 -13.39 -8.32
N GLN A 207 -13.93 -12.92 -7.24
CA GLN A 207 -14.58 -12.70 -5.95
C GLN A 207 -14.25 -11.28 -5.44
N PRO A 208 -15.20 -10.33 -5.47
CA PRO A 208 -14.96 -8.93 -5.06
C PRO A 208 -14.70 -8.75 -3.56
N ASP A 209 -14.92 -9.77 -2.75
CA ASP A 209 -14.64 -9.75 -1.32
C ASP A 209 -13.37 -10.55 -0.99
N LEU A 210 -12.27 -9.81 -0.74
CA LEU A 210 -10.97 -10.39 -0.38
C LEU A 210 -10.98 -11.13 0.96
N THR A 211 -12.00 -10.97 1.82
CA THR A 211 -12.06 -11.73 3.08
C THR A 211 -12.19 -13.23 2.86
N TYR A 212 -12.67 -13.66 1.69
CA TYR A 212 -12.74 -15.07 1.29
C TYR A 212 -11.42 -15.61 0.74
N PHE A 213 -10.41 -14.77 0.49
CA PHE A 213 -9.16 -15.20 -0.13
C PHE A 213 -8.40 -16.21 0.73
N PHE A 214 -8.47 -16.07 2.05
CA PHE A 214 -7.77 -16.91 3.03
C PHE A 214 -8.61 -18.08 3.55
N ARG A 215 -9.84 -18.24 3.03
CA ARG A 215 -10.76 -19.33 3.41
C ARG A 215 -10.59 -20.55 2.52
#